data_AF-A0A2X3K325-F1
#
_entry.id   AF-A0A2X3K325-F1
#
_cell.length_a   1.000
_cell.length_b   1.000
_cell.length_c   1.000
_cell.angle_alpha   90.00
_cell.angle_beta   90.00
_cell.angle_gamma   90.00
#
_symmetry.space_group_name_H-M   'P 1'
#
loop_
_entity.id
_entity.type
_entity.pdbx_description
1 polymer ?
#
loop_
_entity_poly.entity_id
_entity_poly.type
_entity_poly.pdbx_seq_one_letter_code
_entity_poly.pdbx_strand_id
1 'polypeptide(L)' 'MVITSASGNEENQEMQVVVVSADSVNVISHSRVKTDLKGTGDLFCAQLISGLLKGKALNDAVHRAGCAYWK' A
#
# COMPACT_ATOMS: atom_id res chain seq x y z
N MET A 1 -6.02 -8.96 5.95
CA MET A 1 -6.75 -7.74 5.56
C MET A 1 -5.74 -6.64 5.24
N VAL A 2 -5.93 -5.90 4.15
CA VAL A 2 -5.08 -4.73 3.81
C VAL A 2 -5.96 -3.49 3.86
N ILE A 3 -5.59 -2.54 4.69
CA ILE A 3 -6.26 -1.24 4.84
C ILE A 3 -5.36 -0.20 4.18
N THR A 4 -5.82 0.41 3.10
CA THR A 4 -5.12 1.49 2.40
C THR A 4 -5.70 2.84 2.78
N SER A 5 -4.87 3.89 2.78
CA SER A 5 -5.29 5.25 3.15
C SER A 5 -5.67 5.38 4.62
N ALA A 6 -5.01 4.63 5.50
CA ALA A 6 -5.03 4.99 6.92
C ALA A 6 -4.46 6.42 7.00
N SER A 7 -5.22 7.33 7.63
CA SER A 7 -4.87 8.74 7.71
C SER A 7 -3.51 8.90 8.40
N GLY A 8 -2.46 9.04 7.60
CA GLY A 8 -1.17 9.52 8.05
C GLY A 8 -1.30 10.99 8.45
N ASN A 9 -0.31 11.49 9.19
CA ASN A 9 -0.29 12.88 9.63
C ASN A 9 -0.41 13.79 8.38
N GLU A 10 -1.49 14.58 8.29
CA GLU A 10 -1.81 15.39 7.09
C GLU A 10 -0.68 16.36 6.73
N GLU A 11 0.11 16.75 7.73
CA GLU A 11 1.27 17.64 7.64
C GLU A 11 2.40 17.06 6.76
N ASN A 12 2.57 15.73 6.73
CA ASN A 12 3.69 15.06 6.02
C ASN A 12 3.30 14.45 4.66
N GLN A 13 2.04 14.60 4.23
CA GLN A 13 1.53 13.94 3.02
C GLN A 13 1.86 12.43 3.01
N GLU A 14 1.74 11.74 4.14
CA GLU A 14 2.03 10.30 4.19
C GLU A 14 0.78 9.48 3.87
N MET A 15 0.95 8.47 3.02
CA MET A 15 -0.04 7.41 2.84
C MET A 15 0.37 6.22 3.69
N GLN A 16 -0.48 5.83 4.63
CA GLN A 16 -0.26 4.63 5.44
C GLN A 16 -1.09 3.47 4.90
N VAL A 17 -0.43 2.31 4.80
CA VAL A 17 -1.03 1.03 4.49
C VAL A 17 -0.83 0.13 5.70
N VAL A 18 -1.93 -0.39 6.24
CA VAL A 18 -1.91 -1.30 7.39
C VAL A 18 -2.28 -2.69 6.92
N VAL A 19 -1.37 -3.64 7.14
CA VAL A 19 -1.56 -5.05 6.83
C VAL A 19 -1.83 -5.78 8.14
N VAL A 20 -3.04 -6.32 8.26
CA VAL A 20 -3.49 -7.07 9.44
C VAL A 20 -3.62 -8.54 9.08
N SER A 21 -2.91 -9.40 9.80
CA SER A 21 -3.08 -10.86 9.80
C SER A 21 -3.55 -11.33 11.18
N ALA A 22 -3.82 -12.64 11.32
CA ALA A 22 -4.17 -13.22 12.61
C ALA A 22 -3.07 -13.03 13.67
N ASP A 23 -1.81 -13.02 13.22
CA ASP A 23 -0.64 -13.07 14.09
C ASP A 23 0.14 -11.74 14.14
N SER A 24 -0.17 -10.78 13.25
CA SER A 24 0.62 -9.55 13.14
C SER A 24 -0.14 -8.36 12.58
N VAL A 25 0.34 -7.17 12.93
CA VAL A 25 -0.02 -5.90 12.30
C VAL A 25 1.25 -5.26 11.78
N ASN A 26 1.30 -4.98 10.47
CA ASN A 26 2.42 -4.30 9.82
C ASN A 26 1.94 -2.97 9.24
N VAL A 27 2.66 -1.88 9.49
CA VAL A 27 2.36 -0.55 8.97
C VAL A 27 3.45 -0.17 7.97
N ILE A 28 3.02 0.28 6.79
CA ILE A 28 3.88 0.70 5.69
C ILE A 28 3.51 2.15 5.36
N SER A 29 4.45 3.08 5.55
CA SER A 29 4.26 4.52 5.28
C SER A 29 5.03 4.93 4.03
N HIS A 30 4.35 5.57 3.08
CA HIS A 30 4.95 6.08 1.84
C HIS A 30 4.67 7.59 1.73
N SER A 31 5.67 8.36 1.28
CA SER A 31 5.47 9.78 0.94
C SER A 31 4.56 9.89 -0.27
N ARG A 32 3.42 10.56 -0.12
CA ARG A 32 2.45 10.77 -1.20
C ARG A 32 2.86 11.96 -2.03
N VAL A 33 3.04 11.76 -3.33
CA VAL A 33 3.08 12.88 -4.28
C VAL A 33 1.68 13.47 -4.38
N LYS A 34 1.56 14.80 -4.25
CA LYS A 34 0.30 15.52 -4.39
C LYS A 34 -0.20 15.44 -5.84
N THR A 35 -0.97 14.41 -6.14
CA THR A 35 -1.54 14.14 -7.46
C THR A 35 -3.00 13.68 -7.34
N ASP A 36 -3.87 14.24 -8.18
CA ASP A 36 -5.31 13.91 -8.27
C ASP A 36 -5.57 12.74 -9.24
N LEU A 37 -4.62 11.82 -9.34
CA LEU A 37 -4.76 10.62 -10.15
C LEU A 37 -5.80 9.69 -9.53
N LYS A 38 -6.93 9.53 -10.22
CA LYS A 38 -7.93 8.51 -9.92
C LYS A 38 -7.41 7.12 -10.33
N GLY A 39 -7.93 6.07 -9.69
CA GLY A 39 -7.59 4.67 -10.02
C GLY A 39 -6.30 4.12 -9.37
N THR A 40 -5.68 4.88 -8.46
CA THR A 40 -4.50 4.42 -7.69
C THR A 40 -4.82 3.20 -6.82
N GLY A 41 -6.05 3.09 -6.31
CA GLY A 41 -6.54 1.89 -5.61
C GLY A 41 -6.68 0.67 -6.52
N ASP A 42 -7.19 0.85 -7.74
CA ASP A 42 -7.40 -0.24 -8.71
C ASP A 42 -6.08 -0.85 -9.15
N LEU A 43 -5.11 0.02 -9.50
CA LEU A 43 -3.78 -0.44 -9.83
C LEU A 43 -3.12 -1.08 -8.60
N PHE A 44 -3.37 -0.58 -7.37
CA PHE A 44 -2.75 -1.13 -6.16
C PHE A 44 -3.17 -2.57 -5.97
N CYS A 45 -4.48 -2.82 -6.11
CA CYS A 45 -5.05 -4.15 -6.10
C CYS A 45 -4.45 -5.03 -7.22
N ALA A 46 -4.28 -4.50 -8.44
CA ALA A 46 -3.68 -5.24 -9.55
C ALA A 46 -2.22 -5.64 -9.28
N GLN A 47 -1.41 -4.75 -8.71
CA GLN A 47 -0.02 -5.05 -8.33
C GLN A 47 0.05 -6.02 -7.15
N LEU A 48 -0.81 -5.86 -6.15
CA LEU A 48 -0.90 -6.74 -5.00
C LEU A 48 -1.21 -8.17 -5.44
N ILE A 49 -2.27 -8.38 -6.22
CA ILE A 49 -2.65 -9.72 -6.66
C ILE A 49 -1.59 -10.34 -7.58
N SER A 50 -0.97 -9.54 -8.45
CA SER A 50 0.16 -9.98 -9.29
C SER A 50 1.35 -10.46 -8.45
N GLY A 51 1.69 -9.74 -7.37
CA GLY A 51 2.74 -10.15 -6.44
C GLY A 51 2.42 -11.45 -5.71
N LEU A 52 1.20 -11.58 -5.19
CA LEU A 52 0.74 -12.78 -4.50
C LEU A 52 0.75 -14.01 -5.42
N LEU A 53 0.24 -13.88 -6.65
CA LEU A 53 0.24 -14.97 -7.64
C LEU A 53 1.65 -15.39 -8.07
N LYS A 54 2.63 -14.50 -7.95
CA LYS A 54 4.06 -14.80 -8.17
C LYS A 54 4.76 -15.39 -6.93
N GLY A 55 4.01 -15.74 -5.89
CA GLY A 55 4.54 -16.35 -4.67
C GLY A 55 5.21 -15.38 -3.70
N LYS A 56 4.98 -14.07 -3.82
CA LYS A 56 5.49 -13.10 -2.85
C LYS A 56 4.71 -13.19 -1.54
N ALA A 57 5.43 -13.06 -0.43
CA ALA A 57 4.81 -12.88 0.88
C ALA A 57 3.94 -11.62 0.90
N LEU A 58 2.87 -11.61 1.69
CA LEU A 58 1.89 -10.52 1.73
C LEU A 58 2.54 -9.14 1.95
N ASN A 59 3.46 -9.03 2.92
CA ASN A 59 4.15 -7.77 3.20
C ASN A 59 5.02 -7.29 2.02
N ASP A 60 5.74 -8.20 1.34
CA ASP A 60 6.55 -7.85 0.15
C ASP A 60 5.64 -7.45 -1.02
N ALA A 61 4.52 -8.14 -1.21
CA ALA A 61 3.54 -7.80 -2.25
C ALA A 61 2.89 -6.43 -2.00
N VAL A 62 2.51 -6.12 -0.76
CA VAL A 62 1.94 -4.82 -0.37
C VAL A 62 2.97 -3.70 -0.53
N HIS A 63 4.20 -3.91 -0.07
CA HIS A 63 5.26 -2.91 -0.21
C HIS A 63 5.55 -2.61 -1.68
N ARG A 64 5.67 -3.65 -2.53
CA ARG A 64 5.86 -3.49 -3.98
C ARG A 64 4.69 -2.79 -4.65
N ALA A 65 3.46 -3.13 -4.27
CA ALA A 65 2.28 -2.44 -4.77
C ALA A 65 2.40 -0.95 -4.43
N GLY A 66 2.66 -0.60 -3.16
CA GLY A 66 2.88 0.80 -2.74
C GLY A 66 4.02 1.52 -3.49
N CYS A 67 5.16 0.87 -3.73
CA CYS A 67 6.29 1.50 -4.42
C CYS A 67 6.02 1.81 -5.89
N ALA A 68 5.07 1.14 -6.54
CA ALA A 68 4.69 1.43 -7.92
C ALA A 68 3.99 2.79 -8.08
N TYR A 69 3.55 3.42 -6.98
CA TYR A 69 2.80 4.68 -6.98
C TYR A 69 3.59 5.90 -6.50
N TRP A 70 4.48 5.71 -5.53
CA TRP A 70 4.84 6.77 -4.58
C TRP A 70 6.35 7.05 -4.57
N LYS A 71 6.89 7.49 -5.72
CA LYS A 71 8.25 8.05 -5.82
C LYS A 71 8.26 9.54 -5.57
#